data_AF-A0A662M7P7-F1
#
_entry.id   AF-A0A662M7P7-F1
#
_cell.length_a   1.000
_cell.length_b   1.000
_cell.length_c   1.000
_cell.angle_alpha   90.00
_cell.angle_beta   90.00
_cell.angle_gamma   90.00
#
_symmetry.space_group_name_H-M   'P 1'
#
loop_
_entity.id
_entity.type
_entity.pdbx_description
1 polymer ?
#
loop_
_entity_poly.entity_id
_entity_poly.type
_entity_poly.pdbx_seq_one_letter_code
_entity_poly.pdbx_strand_id
1 'polypeptide(L)'
;MPYASSWCLWDSSAGGCTPSRRSRDPDLNITPMKNAKLLFHARCSGYDRMETVPRNEVLQMQEAALNLRDHGWAKGSSGNISIRLSTPFSGDSGKLYYNAPLKVPELEGSHILITRAGSTMEEVIGDPEGSIGLFGYHEGKLDLVWGSGPPTSELSSHLLILSMKKGNVVMHCHMDAVLRFSSNHPGGRTLPGGFGSVGWFEPGSPELAFATMNAMKEHNTVLWMGHGAISCAGSVDECIGNLLELERELEEILDG
;
A
#
# COMPACT_ATOMS: atom_id res chain seq x y z
N MET A 1 37.64 -27.34 -18.46
CA MET A 1 36.32 -26.72 -18.72
C MET A 1 36.55 -25.28 -19.15
N PRO A 2 36.49 -24.96 -20.45
CA PRO A 2 36.55 -23.58 -20.92
C PRO A 2 35.14 -23.07 -21.26
N TYR A 3 34.83 -21.85 -20.83
CA TYR A 3 33.70 -21.08 -21.37
C TYR A 3 34.14 -20.47 -22.70
N ALA A 4 33.51 -20.93 -23.78
CA ALA A 4 33.71 -20.40 -25.13
C ALA A 4 32.73 -19.26 -25.39
N SER A 5 33.30 -18.11 -25.75
CA SER A 5 32.68 -17.04 -26.51
C SER A 5 32.28 -17.52 -27.92
N SER A 6 31.11 -17.12 -28.42
CA SER A 6 30.88 -17.04 -29.86
C SER A 6 29.92 -15.89 -30.21
N TRP A 7 30.36 -15.10 -31.19
CA TRP A 7 29.65 -14.03 -31.88
C TRP A 7 29.15 -14.57 -33.23
N CYS A 8 28.02 -14.07 -33.73
CA CYS A 8 27.71 -13.94 -35.16
C CYS A 8 26.71 -12.77 -35.31
N LEU A 9 27.18 -11.61 -35.78
CA LEU A 9 27.03 -11.08 -37.15
C LEU A 9 25.59 -10.61 -37.44
N TRP A 10 25.37 -9.30 -37.28
CA TRP A 10 24.24 -8.61 -37.90
C TRP A 10 24.77 -7.76 -39.05
N ASP A 11 24.22 -8.03 -40.23
CA ASP A 11 24.49 -7.41 -41.51
C ASP A 11 23.93 -5.98 -41.56
N SER A 12 24.70 -5.08 -42.14
CA SER A 12 24.43 -3.68 -42.33
C SER A 12 23.81 -3.44 -43.71
N SER A 13 22.48 -3.29 -43.77
CA SER A 13 21.84 -2.50 -44.83
C SER A 13 20.43 -2.01 -44.46
N ALA A 14 20.21 -0.73 -44.76
CA ALA A 14 18.94 0.02 -44.80
C ALA A 14 18.39 0.64 -43.49
N GLY A 15 18.39 1.98 -43.46
CA GLY A 15 17.33 2.77 -42.79
C GLY A 15 17.78 3.68 -41.65
N GLY A 16 18.65 4.65 -41.91
CA GLY A 16 19.01 5.68 -40.93
C GLY A 16 17.84 6.61 -40.58
N CYS A 17 17.60 6.81 -39.28
CA CYS A 17 16.83 7.94 -38.75
C CYS A 17 17.66 8.57 -37.63
N THR A 18 18.18 9.77 -37.86
CA THR A 18 19.02 10.52 -36.91
C THR A 18 18.21 11.01 -35.71
N PRO A 19 18.76 11.03 -34.48
CA PRO A 19 18.05 11.54 -33.31
C PRO A 19 18.12 13.07 -33.25
N SER A 20 16.96 13.73 -33.31
CA SER A 20 16.83 15.16 -33.04
C SER A 20 16.94 15.43 -31.54
N ARG A 21 17.85 16.33 -31.15
CA ARG A 21 17.99 16.90 -29.80
C ARG A 21 16.63 17.30 -29.22
N ARG A 22 16.25 16.76 -28.06
CA ARG A 22 15.16 17.35 -27.26
C ARG A 22 15.71 18.56 -26.50
N SER A 23 15.20 19.73 -26.85
CA SER A 23 15.27 20.95 -26.04
C SER A 23 14.55 20.72 -24.71
N ARG A 24 15.13 21.23 -23.62
CA ARG A 24 14.45 21.38 -22.33
C ARG A 24 13.42 22.49 -22.49
N ASP A 25 12.15 22.13 -22.36
CA ASP A 25 11.03 23.07 -22.30
C ASP A 25 10.68 23.28 -20.81
N PRO A 26 10.73 24.51 -20.27
CA PRO A 26 10.56 24.76 -18.83
C PRO A 26 9.10 24.86 -18.35
N ASP A 27 8.10 24.60 -19.21
CA ASP A 27 6.69 24.74 -18.87
C ASP A 27 5.94 23.41 -18.65
N LEU A 28 6.50 22.51 -17.83
CA LEU A 28 5.72 21.41 -17.23
C LEU A 28 4.85 21.98 -16.09
N ASN A 29 3.81 22.72 -16.47
CA ASN A 29 2.71 23.09 -15.58
C ASN A 29 2.06 21.80 -15.06
N ILE A 30 2.26 21.55 -13.77
CA ILE A 30 1.68 20.45 -13.01
C ILE A 30 0.16 20.67 -12.95
N THR A 31 -0.58 20.03 -13.85
CA THR A 31 -1.98 19.67 -13.57
C THR A 31 -2.40 18.46 -14.41
N PRO A 32 -2.55 17.28 -13.77
CA PRO A 32 -3.67 16.42 -14.17
C PRO A 32 -4.31 15.59 -13.02
N MET A 33 -4.51 16.10 -11.80
CA MET A 33 -5.28 15.33 -10.79
C MET A 33 -6.81 15.32 -11.03
N LYS A 34 -7.38 16.35 -11.66
CA LYS A 34 -8.84 16.45 -11.84
C LYS A 34 -9.41 15.48 -12.89
N ASN A 35 -8.61 15.05 -13.87
CA ASN A 35 -9.09 14.20 -14.98
C ASN A 35 -9.00 12.70 -14.66
N ALA A 36 -8.17 12.29 -13.69
CA ALA A 36 -8.09 10.89 -13.27
C ALA A 36 -9.41 10.41 -12.63
N LYS A 37 -10.04 11.23 -11.77
CA LYS A 37 -11.35 10.94 -11.16
C LYS A 37 -12.48 10.71 -12.19
N LEU A 38 -12.44 11.40 -13.33
CA LEU A 38 -13.45 11.28 -14.38
C LEU A 38 -13.29 10.02 -15.23
N LEU A 39 -12.05 9.64 -15.56
CA LEU A 39 -11.76 8.38 -16.26
C LEU A 39 -12.01 7.15 -15.36
N PHE A 40 -11.85 7.32 -14.04
CA PHE A 40 -12.09 6.29 -13.04
C PHE A 40 -13.57 5.85 -12.98
N HIS A 41 -14.50 6.81 -13.05
CA HIS A 41 -15.95 6.51 -13.05
C HIS A 41 -16.42 5.69 -14.26
N ALA A 42 -15.74 5.79 -15.41
CA ALA A 42 -16.17 5.15 -16.65
C ALA A 42 -15.87 3.62 -16.71
N ARG A 43 -14.96 3.10 -15.88
CA ARG A 43 -14.65 1.65 -15.80
C ARG A 43 -15.49 0.89 -14.78
N CYS A 44 -16.23 1.59 -13.92
CA CYS A 44 -17.05 0.99 -12.87
C CYS A 44 -18.47 0.61 -13.32
N SER A 45 -18.79 0.65 -14.62
CA SER A 45 -20.12 0.34 -15.18
C SER A 45 -20.54 -1.13 -15.02
N GLY A 46 -19.70 -1.98 -14.41
CA GLY A 46 -20.02 -3.36 -14.03
C GLY A 46 -20.69 -3.51 -12.66
N TYR A 47 -20.73 -2.46 -11.83
CA TYR A 47 -21.26 -2.50 -10.46
C TYR A 47 -22.67 -1.92 -10.32
N ASP A 48 -23.47 -1.95 -11.39
CA ASP A 48 -24.83 -1.38 -11.42
C ASP A 48 -25.90 -2.26 -10.74
N ARG A 49 -25.50 -3.34 -10.04
CA ARG A 49 -26.43 -4.14 -9.23
C ARG A 49 -25.87 -4.42 -7.83
N MET A 50 -26.68 -4.00 -6.86
CA MET A 50 -26.90 -4.60 -5.53
C MET A 50 -26.04 -4.12 -4.36
N GLU A 51 -26.70 -4.06 -3.20
CA GLU A 51 -26.26 -3.76 -1.84
C GLU A 51 -25.18 -4.75 -1.30
N THR A 52 -24.48 -5.46 -2.20
CA THR A 52 -23.61 -6.61 -1.95
C THR A 52 -22.11 -6.29 -2.09
N VAL A 53 -21.74 -5.05 -2.39
CA VAL A 53 -20.34 -4.59 -2.49
C VAL A 53 -20.16 -3.26 -1.75
N PRO A 54 -19.13 -3.09 -0.89
CA PRO A 54 -18.80 -1.81 -0.25
C PRO A 54 -18.15 -0.85 -1.27
N ARG A 55 -18.95 -0.34 -2.22
CA ARG A 55 -18.47 0.37 -3.41
C ARG A 55 -17.57 1.55 -3.09
N ASN A 56 -17.92 2.38 -2.10
CA ASN A 56 -17.13 3.57 -1.77
C ASN A 56 -15.74 3.20 -1.26
N GLU A 57 -15.65 2.23 -0.37
CA GLU A 57 -14.39 1.76 0.18
C GLU A 57 -13.56 0.99 -0.87
N VAL A 58 -14.20 0.27 -1.80
CA VAL A 58 -13.49 -0.31 -2.96
C VAL A 58 -12.87 0.79 -3.83
N LEU A 59 -13.61 1.87 -4.13
CA LEU A 59 -13.05 3.00 -4.88
C LEU A 59 -11.88 3.65 -4.12
N GLN A 60 -11.95 3.76 -2.79
CA GLN A 60 -10.84 4.25 -1.97
C GLN A 60 -9.63 3.31 -2.01
N MET A 61 -9.83 2.00 -1.95
CA MET A 61 -8.74 1.01 -2.10
C MET A 61 -8.02 1.18 -3.43
N GLN A 62 -8.77 1.38 -4.52
CA GLN A 62 -8.21 1.60 -5.84
C GLN A 62 -7.50 2.97 -5.96
N GLU A 63 -8.04 4.03 -5.34
CA GLU A 63 -7.39 5.34 -5.26
C GLU A 63 -6.05 5.25 -4.50
N ALA A 64 -6.03 4.52 -3.37
CA ALA A 64 -4.81 4.27 -2.62
C ALA A 64 -3.79 3.48 -3.46
N ALA A 65 -4.22 2.42 -4.14
CA ALA A 65 -3.35 1.62 -5.02
C ALA A 65 -2.80 2.42 -6.20
N LEU A 66 -3.61 3.28 -6.83
CA LEU A 66 -3.17 4.20 -7.87
C LEU A 66 -2.03 5.10 -7.36
N ASN A 67 -2.22 5.70 -6.19
CA ASN A 67 -1.21 6.58 -5.60
C ASN A 67 0.08 5.81 -5.26
N LEU A 68 0.00 4.65 -4.61
CA LEU A 68 1.18 3.86 -4.28
C LEU A 68 1.97 3.45 -5.54
N ARG A 69 1.27 3.05 -6.60
CA ARG A 69 1.87 2.70 -7.89
C ARG A 69 2.54 3.90 -8.55
N ASP A 70 1.83 5.03 -8.64
CA ASP A 70 2.29 6.18 -9.43
C ASP A 70 3.47 6.91 -8.78
N HIS A 71 3.62 6.83 -7.45
CA HIS A 71 4.83 7.28 -6.74
C HIS A 71 5.97 6.25 -6.78
N GLY A 72 5.72 5.04 -7.30
CA GLY A 72 6.71 3.97 -7.31
C GLY A 72 6.97 3.34 -5.93
N TRP A 73 6.10 3.58 -4.95
CA TRP A 73 6.22 3.06 -3.59
C TRP A 73 5.73 1.61 -3.43
N ALA A 74 5.30 0.97 -4.52
CA ALA A 74 4.85 -0.41 -4.53
C ALA A 74 5.26 -1.10 -5.84
N LYS A 75 6.35 -1.86 -5.83
CA LYS A 75 6.84 -2.64 -6.97
C LYS A 75 6.46 -4.10 -6.84
N GLY A 76 5.71 -4.63 -7.82
CA GLY A 76 5.19 -5.99 -7.76
C GLY A 76 4.15 -6.11 -6.64
N SER A 77 4.25 -7.13 -5.80
CA SER A 77 3.33 -7.35 -4.67
C SER A 77 3.79 -6.70 -3.36
N SER A 78 4.69 -5.71 -3.41
CA SER A 78 5.16 -4.98 -2.24
C SER A 78 4.17 -3.88 -1.86
N GLY A 79 3.98 -3.62 -0.58
CA GLY A 79 2.95 -2.70 -0.10
C GLY A 79 1.56 -3.32 -0.04
N ASN A 80 0.72 -2.79 0.84
CA ASN A 80 -0.61 -3.32 1.10
C ASN A 80 -1.49 -2.24 1.74
N ILE A 81 -2.80 -2.39 1.60
CA ILE A 81 -3.79 -1.40 1.99
C ILE A 81 -4.89 -2.10 2.78
N SER A 82 -5.38 -1.44 3.82
CA SER A 82 -6.64 -1.84 4.47
C SER A 82 -7.52 -0.64 4.78
N ILE A 83 -8.83 -0.85 4.70
CA ILE A 83 -9.85 0.12 5.10
C ILE A 83 -10.87 -0.56 6.02
N ARG A 84 -11.01 -0.07 7.24
CA ARG A 84 -12.10 -0.48 8.15
C ARG A 84 -13.36 0.31 7.78
N LEU A 85 -14.44 -0.42 7.51
CA LEU A 85 -15.71 0.18 7.18
C LEU A 85 -16.26 0.95 8.39
N SER A 86 -16.88 2.09 8.12
CA SER A 86 -17.55 2.90 9.15
C SER A 86 -18.84 2.23 9.65
N THR A 87 -19.53 1.51 8.75
CA THR A 87 -20.74 0.75 9.05
C THR A 87 -20.48 -0.71 8.70
N PRO A 88 -20.80 -1.67 9.60
CA PRO A 88 -20.67 -3.09 9.31
C PRO A 88 -21.41 -3.47 8.03
N PHE A 89 -20.77 -4.31 7.21
CA PHE A 89 -21.36 -4.75 5.95
C PHE A 89 -22.39 -5.85 6.22
N SER A 90 -23.60 -5.70 5.67
CA SER A 90 -24.73 -6.63 5.92
C SER A 90 -24.79 -7.74 4.86
N GLY A 91 -23.65 -8.36 4.58
CA GLY A 91 -23.54 -9.49 3.64
C GLY A 91 -23.45 -10.83 4.38
N ASP A 92 -23.94 -11.89 3.76
CA ASP A 92 -23.71 -13.25 4.28
C ASP A 92 -22.20 -13.55 4.25
N SER A 93 -21.65 -13.88 5.41
CA SER A 93 -20.28 -14.40 5.46
C SER A 93 -20.22 -15.74 4.74
N GLY A 94 -19.25 -15.88 3.83
CA GLY A 94 -19.00 -17.14 3.16
C GLY A 94 -18.55 -18.22 4.15
N LYS A 95 -18.52 -19.48 3.71
CA LYS A 95 -17.97 -20.59 4.52
C LYS A 95 -16.44 -20.53 4.71
N LEU A 96 -15.77 -19.55 4.11
CA LEU A 96 -14.32 -19.42 4.09
C LEU A 96 -13.89 -18.38 5.14
N TYR A 97 -12.97 -18.79 6.01
CA TYR A 97 -12.39 -17.90 7.02
C TYR A 97 -10.88 -18.11 7.12
N TYR A 98 -10.21 -17.09 7.64
CA TYR A 98 -8.78 -17.10 7.93
C TYR A 98 -8.57 -16.79 9.41
N ASN A 99 -7.62 -17.45 10.06
CA ASN A 99 -7.29 -17.12 11.44
C ASN A 99 -6.38 -15.89 11.46
N ALA A 100 -6.71 -14.90 12.27
CA ALA A 100 -5.82 -13.79 12.53
C ALA A 100 -4.59 -14.32 13.28
N PRO A 101 -3.35 -13.92 12.92
CA PRO A 101 -2.15 -14.31 13.65
C PRO A 101 -2.18 -13.83 15.11
N LEU A 102 -2.85 -12.71 15.36
CA LEU A 102 -3.08 -12.14 16.67
C LEU A 102 -4.58 -11.92 16.89
N LYS A 103 -5.05 -12.25 18.10
CA LYS A 103 -6.40 -11.89 18.53
C LYS A 103 -6.44 -10.42 18.91
N VAL A 104 -7.34 -9.68 18.29
CA VAL A 104 -7.59 -8.24 18.49
C VAL A 104 -9.08 -8.02 18.83
N PRO A 105 -9.50 -8.22 20.09
CA PRO A 105 -10.92 -8.13 20.50
C PRO A 105 -11.58 -6.77 20.20
N GLU A 106 -10.80 -5.70 20.12
CA GLU A 106 -11.28 -4.35 19.83
C GLU A 106 -11.85 -4.20 18.41
N LEU A 107 -11.60 -5.17 17.52
CA LEU A 107 -12.14 -5.27 16.18
C LEU A 107 -13.39 -6.14 16.06
N GLU A 108 -13.89 -6.70 17.17
CA GLU A 108 -15.09 -7.56 17.15
C GLU A 108 -16.27 -6.91 16.41
N GLY A 109 -16.84 -7.64 15.44
CA GLY A 109 -17.93 -7.17 14.58
C GLY A 109 -17.53 -6.15 13.50
N SER A 110 -16.25 -5.77 13.42
CA SER A 110 -15.76 -4.86 12.38
C SER A 110 -15.67 -5.56 11.03
N HIS A 111 -15.87 -4.78 9.97
CA HIS A 111 -15.63 -5.21 8.60
C HIS A 111 -14.43 -4.44 8.02
N ILE A 112 -13.51 -5.17 7.40
CA ILE A 112 -12.23 -4.63 6.94
C ILE A 112 -12.00 -5.10 5.51
N LEU A 113 -11.87 -4.14 4.58
CA LEU A 113 -11.27 -4.40 3.28
C LEU A 113 -9.76 -4.45 3.45
N ILE A 114 -9.12 -5.45 2.87
CA ILE A 114 -7.66 -5.58 2.90
C ILE A 114 -7.18 -6.26 1.62
N THR A 115 -6.04 -5.81 1.11
CA THR A 115 -5.40 -6.43 -0.06
C THR A 115 -5.10 -7.91 0.20
N ARG A 116 -5.41 -8.76 -0.79
CA ARG A 116 -5.07 -10.20 -0.77
C ARG A 116 -3.55 -10.37 -0.86
N ALA A 117 -3.00 -11.36 -0.15
CA ALA A 117 -1.58 -11.70 -0.24
C ALA A 117 -1.15 -11.96 -1.69
N GLY A 118 -0.01 -11.35 -2.06
CA GLY A 118 0.57 -11.46 -3.40
C GLY A 118 -0.07 -10.56 -4.45
N SER A 119 -1.09 -9.77 -4.11
CA SER A 119 -1.70 -8.86 -5.08
C SER A 119 -0.79 -7.67 -5.39
N THR A 120 -0.75 -7.25 -6.64
CA THR A 120 -0.07 -6.00 -7.02
C THR A 120 -1.03 -4.82 -6.98
N MET A 121 -0.50 -3.60 -6.93
CA MET A 121 -1.35 -2.39 -6.99
C MET A 121 -2.08 -2.30 -8.34
N GLU A 122 -1.49 -2.77 -9.44
CA GLU A 122 -2.16 -2.86 -10.74
C GLU A 122 -3.38 -3.78 -10.72
N GLU A 123 -3.29 -4.92 -10.03
CA GLU A 123 -4.42 -5.84 -9.86
C GLU A 123 -5.50 -5.20 -8.98
N VAL A 124 -5.13 -4.53 -7.89
CA VAL A 124 -6.08 -3.78 -7.04
C VAL A 124 -6.87 -2.77 -7.85
N ILE A 125 -6.22 -2.07 -8.78
CA ILE A 125 -6.84 -1.07 -9.65
C ILE A 125 -7.73 -1.71 -10.71
N GLY A 126 -7.25 -2.79 -11.35
CA GLY A 126 -7.90 -3.38 -12.53
C GLY A 126 -8.97 -4.42 -12.21
N ASP A 127 -8.78 -5.20 -11.15
CA ASP A 127 -9.62 -6.32 -10.71
C ASP A 127 -9.68 -6.36 -9.16
N PRO A 128 -10.41 -5.44 -8.52
CA PRO A 128 -10.48 -5.36 -7.06
C PRO A 128 -11.09 -6.61 -6.40
N GLU A 129 -12.03 -7.30 -7.06
CA GLU A 129 -12.64 -8.52 -6.52
C GLU A 129 -11.64 -9.68 -6.43
N GLY A 130 -10.74 -9.79 -7.40
CA GLY A 130 -9.66 -10.78 -7.43
C GLY A 130 -8.45 -10.46 -6.53
N SER A 131 -8.36 -9.23 -6.00
CA SER A 131 -7.14 -8.71 -5.35
C SER A 131 -7.37 -8.08 -3.97
N ILE A 132 -8.62 -7.91 -3.56
CA ILE A 132 -9.02 -7.39 -2.24
C ILE A 132 -10.02 -8.37 -1.64
N GLY A 133 -9.96 -8.56 -0.32
CA GLY A 133 -11.02 -9.24 0.42
C GLY A 133 -11.68 -8.31 1.41
N LEU A 134 -13.01 -8.39 1.52
CA LEU A 134 -13.79 -7.85 2.62
C LEU A 134 -13.95 -8.94 3.67
N PHE A 135 -13.47 -8.68 4.88
CA PHE A 135 -13.51 -9.64 5.98
C PHE A 135 -14.32 -9.10 7.16
N GLY A 136 -15.23 -9.91 7.68
CA GLY A 136 -15.83 -9.71 8.99
C GLY A 136 -14.93 -10.30 10.07
N TYR A 137 -14.68 -9.57 11.15
CA TYR A 137 -13.83 -10.02 12.25
C TYR A 137 -14.67 -10.55 13.42
N HIS A 138 -14.43 -11.81 13.84
CA HIS A 138 -15.12 -12.46 14.96
C HIS A 138 -14.20 -13.44 15.70
N GLU A 139 -14.01 -13.26 17.01
CA GLU A 139 -13.26 -14.18 17.89
C GLU A 139 -11.82 -14.55 17.42
N GLY A 140 -11.17 -13.67 16.65
CA GLY A 140 -9.85 -13.95 16.07
C GLY A 140 -9.90 -14.61 14.68
N LYS A 141 -11.07 -14.68 14.06
CA LYS A 141 -11.27 -15.12 12.68
C LYS A 141 -11.65 -13.94 11.79
N LEU A 142 -11.27 -14.07 10.53
CA LEU A 142 -11.62 -13.18 9.43
C LEU A 142 -12.47 -13.98 8.45
N ASP A 143 -13.79 -13.85 8.56
CA ASP A 143 -14.74 -14.48 7.65
C ASP A 143 -14.78 -13.67 6.35
N LEU A 144 -14.52 -14.33 5.22
CA LEU A 144 -14.57 -13.67 3.91
C LEU A 144 -16.03 -13.41 3.51
N VAL A 145 -16.38 -12.15 3.35
CA VAL A 145 -17.73 -11.68 3.00
C VAL A 145 -17.84 -11.34 1.51
N TRP A 146 -16.76 -10.79 0.93
CA TRP A 146 -16.70 -10.47 -0.50
C TRP A 146 -15.25 -10.43 -0.99
N GLY A 147 -15.03 -10.64 -2.29
CA GLY A 147 -13.71 -10.58 -2.91
C GLY A 147 -12.89 -11.85 -2.70
N SER A 148 -11.59 -11.69 -2.52
CA SER A 148 -10.63 -12.79 -2.52
C SER A 148 -9.71 -12.77 -1.30
N GLY A 149 -9.39 -13.96 -0.78
CA GLY A 149 -8.33 -14.16 0.22
C GLY A 149 -7.21 -15.07 -0.30
N PRO A 150 -6.18 -15.38 0.51
CA PRO A 150 -5.97 -14.92 1.90
C PRO A 150 -5.58 -13.44 1.99
N PRO A 151 -5.81 -12.76 3.14
CA PRO A 151 -5.31 -11.40 3.36
C PRO A 151 -3.79 -11.33 3.33
N THR A 152 -3.22 -10.12 3.15
CA THR A 152 -1.76 -9.85 3.18
C THR A 152 -1.04 -10.56 4.34
N SER A 153 0.22 -10.96 4.12
CA SER A 153 1.09 -11.53 5.16
C SER A 153 1.32 -10.57 6.34
N GLU A 154 1.10 -9.28 6.14
CA GLU A 154 1.27 -8.25 7.16
C GLU A 154 0.01 -7.93 7.97
N LEU A 155 -0.97 -8.82 7.91
CA LEU A 155 -2.27 -8.69 8.54
C LEU A 155 -2.19 -8.26 10.02
N SER A 156 -1.23 -8.79 10.78
CA SER A 156 -1.03 -8.45 12.20
C SER A 156 -0.91 -6.95 12.44
N SER A 157 -0.09 -6.26 11.62
CA SER A 157 0.12 -4.81 11.73
C SER A 157 -1.17 -4.06 11.41
N HIS A 158 -1.88 -4.42 10.34
CA HIS A 158 -3.14 -3.79 9.96
C HIS A 158 -4.20 -3.90 11.05
N LEU A 159 -4.40 -5.11 11.61
CA LEU A 159 -5.41 -5.33 12.64
C LEU A 159 -5.11 -4.51 13.90
N LEU A 160 -3.87 -4.53 14.39
CA LEU A 160 -3.50 -3.75 15.57
C LEU A 160 -3.62 -2.23 15.32
N ILE A 161 -3.24 -1.74 14.14
CA ILE A 161 -3.34 -0.31 13.84
C ILE A 161 -4.81 0.14 13.73
N LEU A 162 -5.64 -0.62 13.00
CA LEU A 162 -7.07 -0.31 12.84
C LEU A 162 -7.83 -0.36 14.17
N SER A 163 -7.38 -1.19 15.12
CA SER A 163 -8.00 -1.32 16.44
C SER A 163 -7.76 -0.11 17.35
N MET A 164 -6.71 0.68 17.08
CA MET A 164 -6.43 1.93 17.78
C MET A 164 -7.47 3.02 17.47
N LYS A 165 -8.22 2.88 16.37
CA LYS A 165 -9.25 3.85 15.92
C LYS A 165 -8.73 5.29 15.74
N LYS A 166 -7.43 5.47 15.48
CA LYS A 166 -6.83 6.77 15.07
C LYS A 166 -7.23 7.18 13.65
N GLY A 167 -7.58 6.20 12.85
CA GLY A 167 -8.02 6.31 11.47
C GLY A 167 -8.72 5.03 11.05
N ASN A 168 -9.17 4.99 9.81
CA ASN A 168 -9.79 3.81 9.22
C ASN A 168 -9.08 3.36 7.94
N VAL A 169 -8.11 4.11 7.44
CA VAL A 169 -7.26 3.76 6.30
C VAL A 169 -5.85 3.47 6.80
N VAL A 170 -5.27 2.35 6.37
CA VAL A 170 -3.87 2.01 6.62
C VAL A 170 -3.19 1.67 5.31
N MET A 171 -2.04 2.28 5.06
CA MET A 171 -1.26 2.10 3.84
C MET A 171 0.18 1.79 4.21
N HIS A 172 0.66 0.62 3.79
CA HIS A 172 2.07 0.27 3.84
C HIS A 172 2.67 0.33 2.44
N CYS A 173 3.89 0.86 2.34
CA CYS A 173 4.59 1.02 1.09
C CYS A 173 6.11 0.95 1.28
N HIS A 174 6.84 0.77 0.18
CA HIS A 174 8.27 0.57 0.11
C HIS A 174 8.93 1.75 -0.61
N MET A 175 9.28 2.78 0.17
CA MET A 175 9.94 3.99 -0.34
C MET A 175 11.46 3.78 -0.44
N ASP A 176 12.07 4.22 -1.54
CA ASP A 176 13.53 4.18 -1.71
C ASP A 176 14.25 5.02 -0.66
N ALA A 177 13.72 6.21 -0.34
CA ALA A 177 14.23 7.09 0.71
C ALA A 177 14.36 6.37 2.06
N VAL A 178 13.39 5.52 2.43
CA VAL A 178 13.45 4.74 3.67
C VAL A 178 14.60 3.74 3.66
N LEU A 179 14.82 3.02 2.55
CA LEU A 179 15.89 2.03 2.43
C LEU A 179 17.27 2.68 2.50
N ARG A 180 17.44 3.81 1.79
CA ARG A 180 18.66 4.62 1.84
C ARG A 180 18.90 5.17 3.24
N PHE A 181 17.89 5.77 3.87
CA PHE A 181 17.97 6.27 5.22
C PHE A 181 18.37 5.18 6.22
N SER A 182 17.76 4.00 6.10
CA SER A 182 18.01 2.87 7.00
C SER A 182 19.45 2.37 6.93
N SER A 183 20.01 2.36 5.72
CA SER A 183 21.39 1.95 5.48
C SER A 183 22.40 2.94 6.06
N ASN A 184 22.09 4.24 6.06
CA ASN A 184 22.93 5.29 6.65
C ASN A 184 22.75 5.43 8.17
N HIS A 185 21.64 4.94 8.73
CA HIS A 185 21.28 5.08 10.15
C HIS A 185 20.84 3.75 10.80
N PRO A 186 21.71 2.72 10.87
CA PRO A 186 21.33 1.35 11.25
C PRO A 186 20.85 1.20 12.71
N GLY A 187 21.16 2.15 13.59
CA GLY A 187 20.71 2.15 14.99
C GLY A 187 19.32 2.76 15.22
N GLY A 188 18.66 3.21 14.14
CA GLY A 188 17.48 4.07 14.24
C GLY A 188 17.85 5.50 14.62
N ARG A 189 16.93 6.42 14.36
CA ARG A 189 17.07 7.84 14.66
C ARG A 189 15.67 8.40 14.89
N THR A 190 15.51 9.22 15.93
CA THR A 190 14.28 10.03 16.06
C THR A 190 14.22 10.99 14.88
N LEU A 191 13.17 10.86 14.09
CA LEU A 191 12.91 11.74 12.96
C LEU A 191 12.33 13.07 13.46
N PRO A 192 12.61 14.19 12.76
CA PRO A 192 11.79 15.40 12.87
C PRO A 192 10.35 15.13 12.35
N GLY A 193 9.50 16.15 12.30
CA GLY A 193 8.19 16.03 11.63
C GLY A 193 7.09 15.24 12.34
N GLY A 194 7.37 14.67 13.51
CA GLY A 194 6.38 13.85 14.22
C GLY A 194 6.19 12.45 13.61
N PHE A 195 7.21 11.95 12.91
CA PHE A 195 7.26 10.57 12.40
C PHE A 195 7.83 9.60 13.44
N GLY A 196 7.21 8.42 13.52
CA GLY A 196 7.75 7.31 14.30
C GLY A 196 8.77 6.51 13.50
N SER A 197 9.63 5.77 14.18
CA SER A 197 10.49 4.76 13.55
C SER A 197 10.59 3.53 14.45
N VAL A 198 10.60 2.35 13.85
CA VAL A 198 10.92 1.10 14.54
C VAL A 198 12.10 0.44 13.86
N GLY A 199 12.91 -0.31 14.62
CA GLY A 199 14.05 -1.06 14.10
C GLY A 199 13.64 -2.13 13.07
N TRP A 200 14.62 -2.90 12.61
CA TRP A 200 14.32 -4.01 11.70
C TRP A 200 13.62 -5.15 12.46
N PHE A 201 12.50 -5.60 11.92
CA PHE A 201 11.76 -6.79 12.35
C PHE A 201 11.38 -7.59 11.11
N GLU A 202 11.11 -8.89 11.28
CA GLU A 202 10.61 -9.73 10.20
C GLU A 202 9.23 -9.21 9.72
N PRO A 203 9.04 -8.96 8.40
CA PRO A 203 7.74 -8.55 7.86
C PRO A 203 6.61 -9.49 8.22
N GLY A 204 5.47 -8.94 8.63
CA GLY A 204 4.29 -9.70 9.09
C GLY A 204 4.41 -10.36 10.47
N SER A 205 5.54 -10.21 11.17
CA SER A 205 5.71 -10.72 12.53
C SER A 205 4.83 -9.99 13.56
N PRO A 206 4.40 -10.68 14.63
CA PRO A 206 3.79 -10.04 15.79
C PRO A 206 4.64 -8.92 16.40
N GLU A 207 5.95 -9.10 16.46
CA GLU A 207 6.89 -8.14 17.04
C GLU A 207 6.86 -6.81 16.27
N LEU A 208 6.88 -6.87 14.93
CA LEU A 208 6.71 -5.69 14.08
C LEU A 208 5.37 -5.00 14.35
N ALA A 209 4.29 -5.77 14.45
CA ALA A 209 2.95 -5.25 14.67
C ALA A 209 2.84 -4.51 16.02
N PHE A 210 3.35 -5.10 17.11
CA PHE A 210 3.36 -4.46 18.44
C PHE A 210 4.26 -3.23 18.50
N ALA A 211 5.47 -3.29 17.91
CA ALA A 211 6.38 -2.15 17.85
C ALA A 211 5.75 -0.98 17.09
N THR A 212 5.12 -1.27 15.94
CA THR A 212 4.41 -0.28 15.11
C THR A 212 3.24 0.34 15.86
N MET A 213 2.38 -0.48 16.48
CA MET A 213 1.25 0.01 17.28
C MET A 213 1.72 0.90 18.43
N ASN A 214 2.83 0.56 19.09
CA ASN A 214 3.38 1.37 20.16
C ASN A 214 3.89 2.73 19.64
N ALA A 215 4.61 2.76 18.51
CA ALA A 215 5.03 4.00 17.88
C ALA A 215 3.82 4.84 17.42
N MET A 216 2.77 4.19 16.90
CA MET A 216 1.55 4.87 16.46
C MET A 216 0.72 5.49 17.59
N LYS A 217 1.08 5.30 18.86
CA LYS A 217 0.44 6.05 19.96
C LYS A 217 0.65 7.55 19.78
N GLU A 218 1.84 7.95 19.37
CA GLU A 218 2.20 9.36 19.19
C GLU A 218 2.31 9.78 17.73
N HIS A 219 2.42 8.81 16.81
CA HIS A 219 2.65 9.07 15.39
C HIS A 219 1.51 8.50 14.51
N ASN A 220 1.29 9.10 13.34
CA ASN A 220 0.36 8.56 12.34
C ASN A 220 1.09 7.80 11.22
N THR A 221 2.39 8.07 11.06
CA THR A 221 3.25 7.42 10.08
C THR A 221 4.51 6.92 10.78
N VAL A 222 4.89 5.68 10.49
CA VAL A 222 6.00 4.98 11.12
C VAL A 222 6.92 4.40 10.04
N LEU A 223 8.21 4.67 10.17
CA LEU A 223 9.27 4.00 9.42
C LEU A 223 9.51 2.59 9.94
N TRP A 224 9.56 1.64 9.01
CA TRP A 224 10.06 0.30 9.24
C TRP A 224 11.47 0.22 8.66
N MET A 225 12.47 0.30 9.54
CA MET A 225 13.87 0.37 9.13
C MET A 225 14.27 -0.86 8.29
N GLY A 226 14.82 -0.59 7.11
CA GLY A 226 15.23 -1.60 6.14
C GLY A 226 14.09 -2.23 5.33
N HIS A 227 12.86 -1.71 5.45
CA HIS A 227 11.69 -2.27 4.76
C HIS A 227 10.86 -1.22 4.01
N GLY A 228 10.32 -0.21 4.71
CA GLY A 228 9.37 0.73 4.13
C GLY A 228 8.70 1.62 5.17
N ALA A 229 7.55 2.17 4.86
CA ALA A 229 6.77 3.00 5.77
C ALA A 229 5.33 2.52 5.86
N ILE A 230 4.67 2.82 6.97
CA ILE A 230 3.24 2.56 7.16
C ILE A 230 2.57 3.79 7.74
N SER A 231 1.43 4.17 7.17
CA SER A 231 0.62 5.32 7.60
C SER A 231 -0.79 4.91 7.94
N CYS A 232 -1.39 5.57 8.94
CA CYS A 232 -2.78 5.42 9.35
C CYS A 232 -3.44 6.80 9.45
N ALA A 233 -4.58 6.97 8.80
CA ALA A 233 -5.33 8.23 8.79
C ALA A 233 -6.83 8.04 8.54
N GLY A 234 -7.60 9.14 8.53
CA GLY A 234 -9.03 9.13 8.26
C GLY A 234 -9.39 9.06 6.77
N SER A 235 -8.40 9.23 5.89
CA SER A 235 -8.59 9.18 4.44
C SER A 235 -7.33 8.74 3.71
N VAL A 236 -7.50 8.30 2.46
CA VAL A 236 -6.38 8.00 1.54
C VAL A 236 -5.51 9.24 1.32
N ASP A 237 -6.12 10.39 1.10
CA ASP A 237 -5.41 11.66 0.86
C ASP A 237 -4.51 12.03 2.05
N GLU A 238 -4.99 11.87 3.28
CA GLU A 238 -4.18 12.11 4.48
C GLU A 238 -3.01 11.12 4.60
N CYS A 239 -3.23 9.82 4.34
CA CYS A 239 -2.15 8.84 4.33
C CYS A 239 -1.07 9.20 3.29
N ILE A 240 -1.47 9.55 2.07
CA ILE A 240 -0.54 9.98 1.02
C ILE A 240 0.19 11.26 1.41
N GLY A 241 -0.51 12.25 1.97
CA GLY A 241 0.11 13.48 2.46
C GLY A 241 1.19 13.22 3.51
N ASN A 242 0.90 12.37 4.51
CA ASN A 242 1.88 12.02 5.53
C ASN A 242 3.08 11.26 4.95
N LEU A 243 2.86 10.41 3.95
CA LEU A 243 3.91 9.63 3.29
C LEU A 243 4.81 10.51 2.40
N LEU A 244 4.23 11.48 1.69
CA LEU A 244 4.97 12.49 0.92
C LEU A 244 5.82 13.37 1.83
N GLU A 245 5.28 13.81 2.96
CA GLU A 245 6.02 14.62 3.92
C GLU A 245 7.18 13.84 4.53
N LEU A 246 6.95 12.57 4.88
CA LEU A 246 8.00 11.68 5.34
C LEU A 246 9.11 11.55 4.29
N GLU A 247 8.76 11.24 3.04
CA GLU A 247 9.74 11.10 1.96
C GLU A 247 10.58 12.37 1.81
N ARG A 248 9.94 13.55 1.81
CA ARG A 248 10.64 14.85 1.77
C ARG A 248 11.63 15.00 2.93
N GLU A 249 11.21 14.73 4.16
CA GLU A 249 12.09 14.86 5.32
C GLU A 249 13.28 13.89 5.26
N LEU A 250 13.07 12.66 4.80
CA LEU A 250 14.15 11.71 4.64
C LEU A 250 15.15 12.15 3.58
N GLU A 251 14.68 12.66 2.45
CA GLU A 251 15.55 13.17 1.38
C GLU A 251 16.36 14.38 1.86
N GLU A 252 15.75 15.32 2.59
CA GLU A 252 16.48 16.46 3.19
C GLU A 252 17.59 16.00 4.15
N ILE A 253 17.37 14.95 4.93
CA ILE A 253 18.39 14.37 5.81
C ILE A 253 19.47 13.62 5.03
N LEU A 254 19.12 12.99 3.91
CA LEU A 254 20.04 12.22 3.08
C LEU A 254 20.95 13.11 2.22
N ASP A 255 20.45 14.28 1.81
CA ASP A 255 21.18 15.25 0.99
C ASP A 255 22.08 16.20 1.80
N GLY A 256 21.83 16.32 3.12
CA GLY A 256 22.59 17.17 4.06
C GLY A 256 23.77 16.49 4.71
#